data_AF-A0A0F9MP68-F1
#
_entry.id   AF-A0A0F9MP68-F1
#
_cell.length_a   1.000
_cell.length_b   1.000
_cell.length_c   1.000
_cell.angle_alpha   90.00
_cell.angle_beta   90.00
_cell.angle_gamma   90.00
#
_symmetry.space_group_name_H-M   'P 1'
#
loop_
_entity.id
_entity.type
_entity.pdbx_description
1 polymer ?
#
loop_
_entity_poly.entity_id
_entity_poly.type
_entity_poly.pdbx_seq_one_letter_code
_entity_poly.pdbx_strand_id
1 'polypeptide(L)'
;MIISDDWDELVEWLDKRFPNRSWRPEQAIAYYADMRERFDMSDVWTSVFAMYEKGQTFAPNGSQLIADTIRVVRHAAVDELYRGLPETAGERPPVEGWIKKRFGVNMTGTELIARIHKERGPCKTKTCDVCYRVKVGADNER
;
A
#
# COMPACT_ATOMS: atom_id res chain seq x y z
N MET A 1 1.39 -14.79 4.86
CA MET A 1 0.95 -15.52 6.08
C MET A 1 2.02 -15.34 7.14
N ILE A 2 1.73 -14.69 8.26
CA ILE A 2 2.70 -14.52 9.34
C ILE A 2 2.85 -15.83 10.12
N ILE A 3 4.07 -16.35 10.25
CA ILE A 3 4.40 -17.46 11.15
C ILE A 3 4.73 -16.86 12.52
N SER A 4 4.26 -17.47 13.62
CA SER A 4 4.46 -16.99 15.00
C SER A 4 5.92 -16.59 15.27
N ASP A 5 6.86 -17.41 14.79
CA ASP A 5 8.29 -17.27 15.04
C ASP A 5 8.87 -15.98 14.45
N ASP A 6 8.43 -15.56 13.26
CA ASP A 6 8.88 -14.31 12.62
C ASP A 6 8.40 -13.07 13.37
N TRP A 7 7.22 -13.17 14.00
CA TRP A 7 6.65 -12.09 14.79
C TRP A 7 7.36 -11.95 16.14
N ASP A 8 7.67 -13.06 16.78
CA ASP A 8 8.44 -13.07 18.02
C ASP A 8 9.85 -12.49 17.80
N GLU A 9 10.49 -12.82 16.67
CA GLU A 9 11.77 -12.20 16.28
C GLU A 9 11.66 -10.67 16.13
N LEU A 10 10.57 -10.17 15.53
CA LEU A 10 10.32 -8.75 15.39
C LEU A 10 10.19 -8.06 16.75
N VAL A 11 9.43 -8.66 17.67
CA VAL A 11 9.23 -8.13 19.02
C VAL A 11 10.55 -8.08 19.78
N GLU A 12 11.34 -9.15 19.74
CA GLU A 12 12.67 -9.17 20.36
C GLU A 12 13.61 -8.11 19.77
N TRP A 13 13.53 -7.90 18.45
CA TRP A 13 14.33 -6.89 17.76
C TRP A 13 13.98 -5.47 18.20
N LEU A 14 12.68 -5.19 18.39
CA LEU A 14 12.17 -3.92 18.89
C LEU A 14 12.57 -3.70 20.35
N ASP A 15 12.48 -4.71 21.20
CA ASP A 15 12.90 -4.62 22.61
C ASP A 15 14.38 -4.26 22.74
N LYS A 16 15.24 -4.85 21.92
CA LYS A 16 16.69 -4.56 21.92
C LYS A 16 17.02 -3.13 21.49
N ARG A 17 16.23 -2.53 20.58
CA ARG A 17 16.51 -1.20 19.99
C ARG A 17 15.74 -0.06 20.64
N PHE A 18 14.59 -0.37 21.24
CA PHE A 18 13.74 0.59 21.93
C PHE A 18 13.51 0.17 23.39
N PRO A 19 14.55 -0.11 24.20
CA PRO A 19 14.39 -0.76 25.51
C PRO A 19 13.52 0.04 26.49
N ASN A 20 13.48 1.37 26.33
CA ASN A 20 12.70 2.25 27.20
C ASN A 20 11.27 2.52 26.68
N ARG A 21 10.98 2.19 25.42
CA ARG A 21 9.72 2.50 24.71
C ARG A 21 9.39 1.44 23.66
N SER A 22 9.53 0.17 24.04
CA SER A 22 9.11 -0.95 23.20
C SER A 22 7.62 -1.22 23.37
N TRP A 23 7.09 -2.16 22.61
CA TRP A 23 5.72 -2.63 22.76
C TRP A 23 5.56 -3.38 24.06
N ARG A 24 4.45 -3.11 24.75
CA ARG A 24 3.99 -3.99 25.82
C ARG A 24 3.49 -5.30 25.20
N PRO A 25 3.54 -6.44 25.92
CA PRO A 25 3.04 -7.72 25.42
C PRO A 25 1.62 -7.64 24.83
N GLU A 26 0.72 -6.88 25.47
CA GLU A 26 -0.66 -6.72 25.00
C GLU A 26 -0.74 -5.96 23.67
N GLN A 27 0.16 -4.99 23.46
CA GLN A 27 0.26 -4.25 22.20
C GLN A 27 0.79 -5.15 21.09
N ALA A 28 1.83 -5.93 21.37
CA ALA A 28 2.39 -6.88 20.41
C ALA A 28 1.34 -7.89 19.94
N ILE A 29 0.54 -8.45 20.86
CA ILE A 29 -0.56 -9.38 20.53
C ILE A 29 -1.63 -8.69 19.67
N ALA A 30 -2.03 -7.47 20.04
CA ALA A 30 -3.04 -6.72 19.28
C ALA A 30 -2.55 -6.42 17.85
N TYR A 31 -1.31 -5.97 17.70
CA TYR A 31 -0.74 -5.65 16.38
C TYR A 31 -0.56 -6.90 15.52
N TYR A 32 -0.17 -8.03 16.12
CA TYR A 32 -0.13 -9.31 15.42
C TYR A 32 -1.49 -9.69 14.85
N ALA A 33 -2.54 -9.63 15.69
CA ALA A 33 -3.90 -9.97 15.27
C ALA A 33 -4.38 -9.09 14.10
N ASP A 34 -4.07 -7.80 14.12
CA ASP A 34 -4.42 -6.85 13.06
C ASP A 34 -3.66 -7.07 11.74
N MET A 35 -2.43 -7.60 11.80
CA MET A 35 -1.52 -7.69 10.66
C MET A 35 -1.49 -9.07 9.99
N ARG A 36 -1.65 -10.15 10.76
CA ARG A 36 -1.40 -11.54 10.30
C ARG A 36 -2.20 -11.99 9.09
N GLU A 37 -3.40 -11.42 8.90
CA GLU A 37 -4.29 -11.77 7.80
C GLU A 37 -4.17 -10.82 6.60
N ARG A 38 -3.47 -9.69 6.76
CA ARG A 38 -3.49 -8.57 5.80
C ARG A 38 -2.15 -8.33 5.12
N PHE A 39 -1.05 -8.70 5.77
CA PHE A 39 0.29 -8.39 5.30
C PHE A 39 1.20 -9.61 5.41
N ASP A 40 2.20 -9.65 4.54
CA ASP A 40 3.32 -10.58 4.68
C ASP A 40 4.37 -10.00 5.64
N MET A 41 5.08 -10.88 6.35
CA MET A 41 6.06 -10.44 7.35
C MET A 41 7.18 -9.60 6.76
N SER A 42 7.59 -9.89 5.53
CA SER A 42 8.61 -9.10 4.84
C SER A 42 8.20 -7.63 4.71
N ASP A 43 6.93 -7.34 4.46
CA ASP A 43 6.43 -5.96 4.34
C ASP A 43 6.40 -5.26 5.70
N VAL A 44 6.01 -5.98 6.75
CA VAL A 44 6.02 -5.49 8.13
C VAL A 44 7.45 -5.17 8.58
N TRP A 45 8.39 -6.09 8.35
CA TRP A 45 9.82 -5.90 8.62
C TRP A 45 10.40 -4.72 7.86
N THR A 46 10.11 -4.62 6.56
CA THR A 46 10.55 -3.49 5.72
C THR A 46 10.07 -2.17 6.29
N SER A 47 8.83 -2.12 6.76
CA SER A 47 8.24 -0.91 7.36
C SER A 47 8.90 -0.55 8.69
N VAL A 48 9.06 -1.52 9.61
CA VAL A 48 9.73 -1.30 10.90
C VAL A 48 11.18 -0.81 10.69
N PHE A 49 11.91 -1.46 9.79
CA PHE A 49 13.29 -1.09 9.48
C PHE A 49 13.38 0.32 8.87
N ALA A 50 12.53 0.64 7.90
CA ALA A 50 12.49 1.96 7.28
C ALA A 50 12.14 3.07 8.28
N MET A 51 11.31 2.80 9.30
CA MET A 51 11.06 3.77 10.35
C MET A 51 12.25 3.94 11.30
N TYR A 52 12.89 2.83 11.68
CA TYR A 52 14.12 2.87 12.49
C TYR A 52 15.22 3.68 11.81
N GLU A 53 15.47 3.45 10.51
CA GLU A 53 16.48 4.19 9.74
C GLU A 53 16.17 5.70 9.62
N LYS A 54 14.90 6.09 9.68
CA LYS A 54 14.49 7.51 9.73
C LYS A 54 14.76 8.16 11.09
N GLY A 55 15.41 7.46 12.02
CA GLY A 55 15.78 7.98 13.34
C GLY A 55 14.62 7.96 14.34
N GLN A 56 13.67 7.05 14.18
CA GLN A 56 12.59 6.91 15.15
C GLN A 56 13.18 6.55 16.53
N THR A 57 12.69 7.22 17.58
CA THR A 57 13.22 7.05 18.95
C THR A 57 12.45 6.04 19.81
N PHE A 58 11.35 5.50 19.29
CA PHE A 58 10.46 4.56 19.98
C PHE A 58 9.87 3.57 18.98
N ALA A 59 9.46 2.39 19.47
CA ALA A 59 8.83 1.39 18.62
C ALA A 59 7.54 1.96 17.98
N PRO A 60 7.30 1.70 16.68
CA PRO A 60 6.17 2.30 15.98
C PRO A 60 4.86 1.81 16.58
N ASN A 61 3.90 2.70 16.81
CA ASN A 61 2.59 2.22 17.26
C ASN A 61 1.86 1.48 16.12
N GLY A 62 0.83 0.70 16.47
CA GLY A 62 0.13 -0.14 15.49
C GLY A 62 -0.42 0.63 14.29
N SER A 63 -1.00 1.83 14.53
CA SER A 63 -1.56 2.65 13.45
C SER A 63 -0.49 3.16 12.48
N GLN A 64 0.68 3.55 12.99
CA GLN A 64 1.82 3.97 12.18
C GLN A 64 2.34 2.81 11.35
N LEU A 65 2.54 1.65 12.00
CA LEU A 65 3.05 0.45 11.34
C LEU A 65 2.12 0.00 10.22
N ILE A 66 0.80 -0.09 10.46
CA ILE A 66 -0.18 -0.45 9.42
C ILE A 66 -0.12 0.53 8.23
N ALA A 67 -0.09 1.83 8.50
CA ALA A 67 -0.11 2.84 7.44
C ALA A 67 1.14 2.74 6.54
N ASP A 68 2.32 2.47 7.12
CA ASP A 68 3.55 2.33 6.34
C ASP A 68 3.64 0.98 5.63
N THR A 69 3.16 -0.11 6.25
CA THR A 69 3.08 -1.42 5.58
C THR A 69 2.18 -1.36 4.35
N ILE A 70 1.04 -0.64 4.42
CA ILE A 70 0.21 -0.38 3.24
C ILE A 70 0.99 0.35 2.15
N ARG A 71 1.86 1.31 2.53
CA ARG A 71 2.69 2.05 1.59
C ARG A 71 3.74 1.13 0.94
N VAL A 72 4.42 0.29 1.71
CA VAL A 72 5.40 -0.70 1.22
C VAL A 72 4.75 -1.67 0.23
N VAL A 73 3.63 -2.29 0.61
CA VAL A 73 2.90 -3.22 -0.27
C VAL A 73 2.49 -2.56 -1.58
N ARG A 74 2.04 -1.30 -1.52
CA ARG A 74 1.68 -0.54 -2.73
C ARG A 74 2.90 -0.28 -3.61
N HIS A 75 4.03 0.10 -3.04
CA HIS A 75 5.26 0.29 -3.80
C HIS A 75 5.75 -1.01 -4.44
N ALA A 76 5.78 -2.11 -3.69
CA ALA A 76 6.16 -3.41 -4.23
C ALA A 76 5.25 -3.85 -5.38
N ALA A 77 3.93 -3.66 -5.25
CA ALA A 77 2.97 -3.95 -6.31
C ALA A 77 3.16 -3.07 -7.55
N VAL A 78 3.51 -1.79 -7.35
CA VAL A 78 3.87 -0.86 -8.42
C VAL A 78 5.16 -1.32 -9.10
N ASP A 79 6.22 -1.63 -8.37
CA ASP A 79 7.50 -2.05 -8.93
C ASP A 79 7.37 -3.37 -9.72
N GLU A 80 6.57 -4.32 -9.24
CA GLU A 80 6.29 -5.57 -9.95
C GLU A 80 5.49 -5.34 -11.25
N LEU A 81 4.56 -4.36 -11.26
CA LEU A 81 3.90 -3.92 -12.49
C LEU A 81 4.89 -3.36 -13.52
N TYR A 82 5.99 -2.75 -13.07
CA TYR A 82 7.01 -2.13 -13.94
C TYR A 82 8.20 -3.06 -14.29
N ARG A 83 8.45 -4.13 -13.53
CA ARG A 83 9.55 -5.09 -13.77
C ARG A 83 9.43 -5.87 -15.09
N GLY A 84 8.26 -5.87 -15.73
CA GLY A 84 8.01 -6.48 -17.04
C GLY A 84 7.99 -5.51 -18.23
N LEU A 85 8.30 -4.22 -18.01
CA LEU A 85 8.35 -3.22 -19.07
C LEU A 85 9.80 -3.07 -19.58
N PRO A 86 10.04 -3.02 -20.91
CA PRO A 86 11.38 -2.92 -21.45
C PRO A 86 12.11 -1.68 -20.92
N GLU A 87 13.39 -1.84 -20.56
CA GLU A 87 14.27 -0.79 -20.01
C GLU A 87 14.42 0.46 -20.92
N THR A 88 13.96 0.39 -22.17
CA THR A 88 13.90 1.53 -23.09
C THR A 88 12.77 2.52 -22.79
N ALA A 89 11.86 2.20 -21.86
CA ALA A 89 10.82 3.11 -21.39
C ALA A 89 11.37 4.11 -20.35
N GLY A 90 12.32 4.94 -20.76
CA GLY A 90 12.72 6.15 -20.01
C GLY A 90 11.59 7.17 -19.87
N GLU A 91 10.52 6.99 -20.65
CA GLU A 91 9.24 7.63 -20.44
C GLU A 91 8.32 6.64 -19.73
N ARG A 92 7.72 7.06 -18.60
CA ARG A 92 6.55 6.38 -18.02
C ARG A 92 5.63 6.01 -19.18
N PRO A 93 5.27 4.73 -19.39
CA PRO A 93 4.38 4.39 -20.48
C PRO A 93 3.13 5.25 -20.34
N PRO A 94 2.71 5.97 -21.40
CA PRO A 94 1.51 6.78 -21.33
C PRO A 94 0.40 5.87 -20.86
N VAL A 95 -0.19 6.22 -19.71
CA VAL A 95 -1.18 5.40 -18.99
C VAL A 95 -2.25 4.91 -19.97
N GLU A 96 -2.61 5.75 -20.95
CA GLU A 96 -3.51 5.48 -22.07
C GLU A 96 -3.11 4.27 -22.95
N GLY A 97 -1.83 4.12 -23.29
CA GLY A 97 -1.33 3.03 -24.13
C GLY A 97 -1.40 1.67 -23.45
N TRP A 98 -1.13 1.63 -22.15
CA TRP A 98 -1.28 0.42 -21.34
C TRP A 98 -2.75 0.05 -21.12
N ILE A 99 -3.61 1.05 -20.88
CA ILE A 99 -5.04 0.81 -20.68
C ILE A 99 -5.67 0.18 -21.92
N LYS A 100 -5.37 0.70 -23.12
CA LYS A 100 -5.87 0.12 -24.37
C LYS A 100 -5.49 -1.34 -24.51
N LYS A 101 -4.25 -1.70 -24.17
CA LYS A 101 -3.75 -3.07 -24.24
C LYS A 101 -4.45 -4.01 -23.24
N ARG A 102 -4.78 -3.53 -22.04
CA ARG A 102 -5.37 -4.35 -20.96
C ARG A 102 -6.89 -4.45 -21.02
N PHE A 103 -7.57 -3.38 -21.42
CA PHE A 103 -9.04 -3.28 -21.38
C PHE A 103 -9.69 -3.16 -22.76
N GLY A 104 -8.90 -3.12 -23.83
CA GLY A 104 -9.39 -3.04 -25.22
C GLY A 104 -9.99 -1.69 -25.61
N VAL A 105 -9.93 -0.68 -24.73
CA VAL A 105 -10.53 0.64 -24.93
C VAL A 105 -9.54 1.74 -24.57
N ASN A 106 -9.58 2.84 -25.34
CA ASN A 106 -8.86 4.05 -24.95
C ASN A 106 -9.61 4.67 -23.77
N MET A 107 -8.92 4.89 -22.65
CA MET A 107 -9.41 5.69 -21.54
C MET A 107 -8.22 6.39 -20.89
N THR A 108 -8.46 7.54 -20.29
CA THR A 108 -7.49 8.30 -19.50
C THR A 108 -7.16 7.56 -18.20
N GLY A 109 -6.03 7.88 -17.58
CA GLY A 109 -5.69 7.32 -16.26
C GLY A 109 -6.76 7.56 -15.20
N THR A 110 -7.49 8.67 -15.30
CA THR A 110 -8.58 9.03 -14.40
C THR A 110 -9.82 8.15 -14.61
N GLU A 111 -10.17 7.84 -15.85
CA GLU A 111 -11.26 6.91 -16.19
C GLU A 111 -10.94 5.47 -15.76
N LEU A 112 -9.68 5.05 -15.89
CA LEU A 112 -9.21 3.75 -15.39
C LEU A 112 -9.43 3.61 -13.88
N ILE A 113 -8.99 4.61 -13.12
CA ILE A 113 -9.14 4.62 -11.66
C ILE A 113 -10.61 4.53 -11.27
N ALA A 114 -11.50 5.26 -11.95
CA ALA A 114 -12.93 5.21 -11.69
C ALA A 114 -13.57 3.86 -12.05
N ARG A 115 -13.10 3.22 -13.13
CA ARG A 115 -13.56 1.88 -13.52
C ARG A 115 -13.16 0.85 -12.47
N ILE A 116 -11.89 0.82 -12.06
CA ILE A 116 -11.41 -0.10 -11.01
C ILE A 116 -12.16 0.14 -9.70
N HIS A 117 -12.41 1.41 -9.35
CA HIS A 117 -13.19 1.76 -8.18
C HIS A 117 -14.62 1.19 -8.26
N LYS A 118 -15.29 1.30 -9.41
CA LYS A 118 -16.64 0.77 -9.61
C LYS A 118 -16.69 -0.76 -9.55
N GLU A 119 -15.68 -1.43 -10.09
CA GLU A 119 -15.60 -2.90 -10.18
C GLU A 119 -15.20 -3.57 -8.85
N ARG A 120 -14.27 -2.98 -8.08
CA ARG A 120 -13.72 -3.58 -6.85
C ARG A 120 -14.36 -3.08 -5.55
N GLY A 121 -15.15 -2.01 -5.60
CA GLY A 121 -15.84 -1.46 -4.43
C GLY A 121 -16.85 -0.41 -4.83
N PRO A 122 -18.07 -0.79 -5.25
CA PRO A 122 -19.05 0.16 -5.73
C PRO A 122 -19.38 1.19 -4.64
N CYS A 123 -19.13 2.47 -4.95
CA CYS A 123 -19.46 3.59 -4.07
C CYS A 123 -20.96 3.55 -3.73
N LYS A 124 -21.30 3.33 -2.46
CA LYS A 124 -22.70 3.35 -1.96
C LYS A 124 -23.26 4.78 -1.84
N THR A 125 -22.43 5.79 -2.05
CA THR A 125 -22.75 7.21 -1.87
C THR A 125 -22.62 7.99 -3.18
N LYS A 126 -23.48 9.00 -3.35
CA LYS A 126 -23.50 9.88 -4.53
C LYS A 126 -22.37 10.93 -4.54
N THR A 127 -21.57 11.01 -3.48
CA THR A 127 -20.55 12.05 -3.23
C THR A 127 -19.11 11.53 -3.35
N CYS A 128 -18.93 10.38 -3.99
CA CYS A 128 -17.64 9.74 -4.17
C CYS A 128 -16.75 10.61 -5.07
N ASP A 129 -15.75 11.29 -4.50
CA ASP A 129 -14.89 12.26 -5.19
C ASP A 129 -14.21 11.66 -6.44
N VAL A 130 -13.88 10.37 -6.39
CA VAL A 130 -13.30 9.65 -7.54
C VAL A 130 -14.32 9.52 -8.68
N CYS A 131 -15.57 9.14 -8.40
CA CYS A 131 -16.62 9.04 -9.41
C CYS A 131 -17.11 10.42 -9.89
N TYR A 132 -17.06 11.45 -9.03
CA TYR A 132 -17.48 12.80 -9.35
C TYR A 132 -16.49 13.50 -10.28
N ARG A 133 -15.18 13.38 -10.01
CA ARG A 133 -14.12 13.99 -10.85
C ARG A 133 -14.15 13.50 -12.30
N VAL A 134 -14.52 12.24 -12.55
CA VAL A 134 -14.64 11.70 -13.92
C VAL A 134 -15.85 12.27 -14.65
N LYS A 135 -16.99 12.46 -13.97
CA LYS A 135 -18.19 13.07 -14.57
C LYS A 135 -17.94 14.51 -15.01
N VAL A 136 -17.33 15.31 -14.15
CA VAL A 136 -17.05 16.72 -14.47
C VAL A 136 -16.01 16.87 -15.59
N GLY A 137 -15.05 15.95 -15.70
CA GLY A 137 -14.10 15.92 -16.82
C GLY A 137 -14.77 15.68 -18.17
N ALA A 138 -15.72 14.72 -18.24
CA ALA A 138 -16.43 14.39 -19.47
C ALA A 138 -17.41 15.50 -19.94
N ASP A 139 -17.97 16.28 -19.02
CA ASP A 139 -18.89 17.38 -19.35
C ASP A 139 -18.16 18.65 -19.84
N ASN A 140 -16.86 18.79 -19.56
CA ASN A 140 -16.03 19.93 -19.99
C ASN A 140 -15.33 19.71 -21.34
N GLU A 141 -15.42 18.52 -21.94
CA GLU A 141 -14.84 18.18 -23.26
C GLU A 141 -15.89 18.13 -24.39
N ARG A 142 -17.08 18.71 -24.18
CA ARG A 142 -18.15 18.85 -25.20
C ARG A 142 -18.32 20.28 -25.70
#